data_AF-A0A1F6GDY9-F1
#
_entry.id   AF-A0A1F6GDY9-F1
#
_cell.length_a   1.000
_cell.length_b   1.000
_cell.length_c   1.000
_cell.angle_alpha   90.00
_cell.angle_beta   90.00
_cell.angle_gamma   90.00
#
_symmetry.space_group_name_H-M   'P 1'
#
loop_
_entity.id
_entity.type
_entity.pdbx_description
1 polymer ?
#
loop_
_entity_poly.entity_id
_entity_poly.type
_entity_poly.pdbx_seq_one_letter_code
_entity_poly.pdbx_strand_id
1 'polypeptide(L)'
;MAIKAEKSFEGSGIEFGGGPTKGRTESKASLEVRELVREIGKILSIFPLGPGFFGEEPKYPGQKKGFFKKTDKFDVSKLRKEVNNFTGSQTVSNIRSQVKEALKQHPNNADLHGLNAILVFNDAMQAGATDLSKVDVLHGATVEMGLALNNGGLSLFNANWFMAMYTSFLAVHGDRVKRLNHQSQGERDPEVHRLRKELNHDLNMVRHLNIVKDRQKGLKRINKLFQGSGLFIYPLDKVLVGKAAQAYLNGGKDAVMENNLKCGHVMQLLFVLATLFSNIPCFNLLVKEVLDMVPEIHRDFLLQKRMIIANQGTLDFYLTFVRSDSEAARVIANRLFTFHQETIEQFLKETLLQNPWEADPFLRAGWLVKDSQDLYKTDQLMLRVEKVTPWLRIVMGERCQVKGAGQAASALTYDMQKIRANHGF
;
A
#
# COMPACT_ATOMS: atom_id res chain seq x y z
N MET A 1 -9.21 12.35 -12.77
CA MET A 1 -9.45 13.79 -12.53
C MET A 1 -9.01 14.10 -11.11
N ALA A 2 -7.86 14.76 -10.97
CA ALA A 2 -7.31 15.16 -9.68
C ALA A 2 -7.80 16.57 -9.36
N ILE A 3 -8.53 16.73 -8.25
CA ILE A 3 -8.92 18.04 -7.74
C ILE A 3 -7.71 18.60 -7.02
N LYS A 4 -7.02 19.54 -7.67
CA LYS A 4 -5.99 20.41 -7.08
C LYS A 4 -6.72 21.38 -6.14
N ALA A 5 -6.46 21.29 -4.85
CA ALA A 5 -6.83 22.33 -3.89
C ALA A 5 -5.57 23.16 -3.58
N GLU A 6 -5.26 24.11 -4.47
CA GLU A 6 -4.37 25.22 -4.15
C GLU A 6 -5.22 26.25 -3.37
N LYS A 7 -4.94 26.44 -2.08
CA LYS A 7 -5.34 27.65 -1.36
C LYS A 7 -4.07 28.44 -1.06
N SER A 8 -3.86 29.47 -1.89
CA SER A 8 -2.98 30.59 -1.64
C SER A 8 -3.45 31.34 -0.39
N PHE A 9 -2.56 31.46 0.58
CA PHE A 9 -2.75 32.29 1.77
C PHE A 9 -2.23 33.69 1.42
N GLU A 10 -3.13 34.60 1.02
CA GLU A 10 -2.79 36.01 0.90
C GLU A 10 -2.73 36.64 2.28
N GLY A 11 -1.57 37.23 2.59
CA GLY A 11 -1.28 37.84 3.87
C GLY A 11 -2.04 39.13 4.09
N SER A 12 -2.90 39.15 5.10
CA SER A 12 -3.36 40.38 5.73
C SER A 12 -2.27 40.88 6.68
N GLY A 13 -1.59 41.95 6.28
CA GLY A 13 -0.63 42.66 7.12
C GLY A 13 -1.32 43.24 8.36
N ILE A 14 -0.89 42.78 9.52
CA ILE A 14 -1.13 43.45 10.81
C ILE A 14 0.22 44.01 11.24
N GLU A 15 0.34 45.33 11.21
CA GLU A 15 1.49 46.05 11.75
C GLU A 15 1.54 45.82 13.27
N PHE A 16 2.56 45.08 13.73
CA PHE A 16 2.89 44.99 15.14
C PHE A 16 3.77 46.18 15.53
N GLY A 17 3.18 47.16 16.20
CA GLY A 17 3.89 48.19 16.93
C GLY A 17 4.82 47.55 17.97
N GLY A 18 6.11 47.76 17.78
CA GLY A 18 7.17 47.30 18.68
C GLY A 18 7.13 48.05 20.01
N GLY A 19 6.70 47.35 21.05
CA GLY A 19 6.99 47.68 22.44
C GLY A 19 7.76 46.52 23.08
N PRO A 20 8.79 46.76 23.90
CA PRO A 20 9.56 45.69 24.55
C PRO A 20 8.68 45.03 25.63
N THR A 21 8.02 43.93 25.28
CA THR A 21 7.29 43.12 26.26
C THR A 21 8.28 42.35 27.12
N LYS A 22 8.41 42.77 28.37
CA LYS A 22 9.01 42.02 29.48
C LYS A 22 8.57 40.56 29.44
N GLY A 23 9.55 39.65 29.48
CA GLY A 23 9.33 38.21 29.39
C GLY A 23 8.31 37.71 30.41
N ARG A 24 7.12 37.34 29.93
CA ARG A 24 6.22 36.43 30.65
C ARG A 24 6.88 35.06 30.63
N THR A 25 7.34 34.59 31.79
CA THR A 25 7.69 33.19 32.01
C THR A 25 6.49 32.32 31.67
N GLU A 26 6.59 31.55 30.59
CA GLU A 26 5.57 30.57 30.22
C GLU A 26 5.40 29.56 31.36
N SER A 27 4.16 29.25 31.72
CA SER A 27 3.91 28.26 32.76
C SER A 27 4.35 26.87 32.28
N LYS A 28 4.83 26.03 33.20
CA LYS A 28 5.24 24.64 32.90
C LYS A 28 4.15 23.86 32.15
N ALA A 29 2.88 24.07 32.53
CA ALA A 29 1.73 23.47 31.84
C ALA A 29 1.59 23.92 30.38
N SER A 30 1.88 25.18 30.06
CA SER A 30 1.88 25.67 28.67
C SER A 30 3.01 25.05 27.84
N LEU A 31 4.15 24.74 28.45
CA LEU A 31 5.27 24.07 27.77
C LEU A 31 4.96 22.60 27.51
N GLU A 32 4.37 21.89 28.48
CA GLU A 32 3.95 20.49 28.36
C GLU A 32 2.88 20.30 27.26
N VAL A 33 1.88 21.19 27.19
CA VAL A 33 0.86 21.16 26.14
C VAL A 33 1.47 21.39 24.76
N ARG A 34 2.38 22.37 24.61
CA ARG A 34 3.06 22.62 23.33
C ARG A 34 3.91 21.45 22.88
N GLU A 35 4.61 20.81 23.81
CA GLU A 35 5.40 19.62 23.52
C GLU A 35 4.50 18.47 23.06
N LEU A 36 3.38 18.25 23.75
CA LEU A 36 2.40 17.24 23.35
C LEU A 36 1.82 17.52 21.96
N VAL A 37 1.42 18.76 21.67
CA VAL A 37 0.94 19.16 20.33
C VAL A 37 2.00 18.89 19.26
N ARG A 38 3.27 19.23 19.53
CA ARG A 38 4.38 18.98 18.62
C ARG A 38 4.60 17.48 18.37
N GLU A 39 4.59 16.66 19.42
CA GLU A 39 4.76 15.22 19.30
C GLU A 39 3.60 14.57 18.53
N ILE A 40 2.35 14.99 18.81
CA ILE A 40 1.19 14.50 18.09
C ILE A 40 1.28 14.90 16.62
N GLY A 41 1.55 16.17 16.32
CA GLY A 41 1.69 16.66 14.94
C GLY A 41 2.77 15.90 14.16
N LYS A 42 3.91 15.61 14.78
CA LYS A 42 4.98 14.80 14.18
C LYS A 42 4.53 13.37 13.89
N ILE A 43 3.80 12.73 14.81
CA ILE A 43 3.33 11.36 14.59
C ILE A 43 2.28 11.31 13.48
N LEU A 44 1.35 12.25 13.44
CA LEU A 44 0.34 12.33 12.37
C LEU A 44 1.00 12.58 11.00
N SER A 45 2.07 13.38 10.92
CA SER A 45 2.70 13.73 9.65
C SER A 45 3.43 12.58 8.94
N ILE A 46 3.80 11.53 9.67
CA ILE A 46 4.51 10.36 9.13
C ILE A 46 3.60 9.18 8.81
N PHE A 47 2.28 9.35 8.84
CA PHE A 47 1.34 8.28 8.54
C PHE A 47 1.31 7.96 7.02
N PRO A 48 1.35 6.68 6.60
CA PRO A 48 1.49 6.28 5.19
C PRO A 48 0.16 6.33 4.40
N LEU A 49 -0.49 7.50 4.33
CA LEU A 49 -1.81 7.68 3.71
C LEU A 49 -1.82 7.90 2.20
N GLY A 50 -0.67 8.08 1.58
CA GLY A 50 -0.58 8.32 0.15
C GLY A 50 0.85 8.54 -0.32
N PRO A 51 1.05 8.86 -1.61
CA PRO A 51 2.37 9.00 -2.21
C PRO A 51 3.29 10.01 -1.52
N GLY A 52 2.70 11.03 -0.88
CA GLY A 52 3.43 12.04 -0.10
C GLY A 52 4.23 11.47 1.08
N PHE A 53 3.96 10.21 1.49
CA PHE A 53 4.77 9.49 2.46
C PHE A 53 6.24 9.35 2.03
N PHE A 54 6.52 9.36 0.71
CA PHE A 54 7.88 9.29 0.18
C PHE A 54 8.50 10.66 -0.11
N GLY A 55 7.81 11.75 0.23
CA GLY A 55 8.15 13.12 -0.18
C GLY A 55 7.29 13.63 -1.35
N GLU A 56 7.62 14.81 -1.88
CA GLU A 56 6.86 15.46 -2.95
C GLU A 56 6.84 14.63 -4.25
N GLU A 57 7.98 14.03 -4.60
CA GLU A 57 8.09 13.12 -5.75
C GLU A 57 8.76 11.81 -5.32
N PRO A 58 8.14 10.63 -5.55
CA PRO A 58 8.72 9.34 -5.22
C PRO A 58 9.80 8.90 -6.24
N LYS A 59 10.59 9.83 -6.76
CA LYS A 59 11.62 9.60 -7.77
C LYS A 59 12.96 10.16 -7.32
N TYR A 60 14.03 9.45 -7.64
CA TYR A 60 15.36 10.00 -7.44
C TYR A 60 15.57 11.20 -8.36
N PRO A 61 16.25 12.26 -7.89
CA PRO A 61 16.54 13.42 -8.71
C PRO A 61 17.29 12.97 -9.96
N GLY A 62 16.77 13.33 -11.14
CA GLY A 62 17.35 12.94 -12.41
C GLY A 62 18.81 13.41 -12.50
N GLN A 63 19.73 12.48 -12.82
CA GLN A 63 21.10 12.89 -13.08
C GLN A 63 21.12 13.80 -14.32
N LYS A 64 21.72 14.98 -14.21
CA LYS A 64 22.06 15.78 -15.39
C LYS A 64 22.94 14.89 -16.27
N LYS A 65 22.43 14.50 -17.44
CA LYS A 65 23.17 13.67 -18.40
C LYS A 65 24.39 14.48 -18.85
N GLY A 66 25.54 14.23 -18.22
CA GLY A 66 26.82 14.69 -18.77
C GLY A 66 27.07 13.95 -20.09
N PHE A 67 27.43 14.68 -21.14
CA PHE A 67 27.53 14.17 -22.52
C PHE A 67 28.52 12.99 -22.74
N PHE A 68 29.25 12.53 -21.72
CA PHE A 68 30.31 11.52 -21.87
C PHE A 68 30.43 10.46 -20.76
N LYS A 69 29.53 10.38 -19.77
CA LYS A 69 29.58 9.30 -18.77
C LYS A 69 28.64 8.16 -19.14
N LYS A 70 29.20 7.10 -19.74
CA LYS A 70 28.58 5.77 -19.66
C LYS A 70 28.61 5.37 -18.19
N THR A 71 27.45 5.29 -17.55
CA THR A 71 27.33 4.70 -16.22
C THR A 71 27.47 3.19 -16.39
N ASP A 72 28.63 2.64 -16.02
CA ASP A 72 28.77 1.19 -15.89
C ASP A 72 27.73 0.66 -14.89
N LYS A 73 27.10 -0.46 -15.23
CA LYS A 73 26.17 -1.14 -14.33
C LYS A 73 26.96 -1.67 -13.14
N PHE A 74 26.80 -1.04 -11.98
CA PHE A 74 27.37 -1.52 -10.73
C PHE A 74 26.69 -2.82 -10.30
N ASP A 75 27.45 -3.92 -10.20
CA ASP A 75 26.92 -5.21 -9.76
C ASP A 75 26.80 -5.25 -8.22
N VAL A 76 25.56 -5.23 -7.75
CA VAL A 76 25.20 -5.29 -6.32
C VAL A 76 25.18 -6.72 -5.75
N SER A 77 25.42 -7.75 -6.55
CA SER A 77 25.21 -9.16 -6.16
C SER A 77 26.04 -9.59 -4.96
N LYS A 78 27.31 -9.14 -4.88
CA LYS A 78 28.19 -9.43 -3.74
C LYS A 78 27.68 -8.77 -2.45
N LEU A 79 27.39 -7.47 -2.51
CA LEU A 79 26.85 -6.72 -1.37
C LEU A 79 25.53 -7.32 -0.88
N ARG A 80 24.66 -7.77 -1.79
CA ARG A 80 23.39 -8.40 -1.43
C ARG A 80 23.59 -9.71 -0.66
N LYS A 81 24.53 -10.56 -1.07
CA LYS A 81 24.87 -11.79 -0.34
C LYS A 81 25.41 -11.47 1.05
N GLU A 82 26.29 -10.47 1.15
CA GLU A 82 26.86 -10.05 2.44
C GLU A 82 25.82 -9.43 3.38
N VAL A 83 24.91 -8.60 2.87
CA VAL A 83 23.80 -8.04 3.67
C VAL A 83 22.87 -9.16 4.16
N ASN A 84 22.52 -10.13 3.30
CA ASN A 84 21.71 -11.28 3.72
C ASN A 84 22.42 -12.12 4.79
N ASN A 85 23.72 -12.37 4.65
CA ASN A 85 24.49 -13.10 5.65
C ASN A 85 24.59 -12.32 6.97
N PHE A 86 24.78 -10.99 6.91
CA PHE A 86 24.80 -10.12 8.08
C PHE A 86 23.50 -10.20 8.90
N THR A 87 22.35 -10.39 8.24
CA THR A 87 21.08 -10.59 8.96
C THR A 87 21.02 -11.91 9.74
N GLY A 88 21.84 -12.90 9.38
CA GLY A 88 21.89 -14.23 10.00
C GLY A 88 23.08 -14.46 10.94
N SER A 89 24.18 -13.69 10.82
CA SER A 89 25.38 -13.85 11.65
C SER A 89 25.79 -12.52 12.31
N GLN A 90 26.03 -12.53 13.63
CA GLN A 90 26.53 -11.39 14.43
C GLN A 90 27.98 -10.97 14.10
N THR A 91 28.46 -11.24 12.89
CA THR A 91 29.81 -10.90 12.45
C THR A 91 29.89 -9.42 12.09
N VAL A 92 30.88 -8.72 12.66
CA VAL A 92 31.22 -7.32 12.34
C VAL A 92 31.74 -7.26 10.90
N SER A 93 30.85 -6.94 9.97
CA SER A 93 31.18 -6.77 8.56
C SER A 93 31.34 -5.30 8.20
N ASN A 94 32.36 -4.98 7.39
CA ASN A 94 32.57 -3.66 6.78
C ASN A 94 31.51 -3.33 5.70
N ILE A 95 30.47 -4.17 5.55
CA ILE A 95 29.40 -4.01 4.57
C ILE A 95 28.71 -2.64 4.65
N ARG A 96 28.54 -2.09 5.85
CA ARG A 96 27.95 -0.74 6.03
C ARG A 96 28.75 0.32 5.27
N SER A 97 30.07 0.32 5.45
CA SER A 97 30.95 1.28 4.79
C SER A 97 30.98 1.04 3.28
N GLN A 98 30.98 -0.22 2.84
CA GLN A 98 30.96 -0.57 1.41
C GLN A 98 29.68 -0.09 0.72
N VAL A 99 28.51 -0.31 1.32
CA VAL A 99 27.23 0.17 0.78
C VAL A 99 27.19 1.69 0.75
N LYS A 100 27.64 2.38 1.82
CA LYS A 100 27.70 3.85 1.86
C LYS A 100 28.65 4.41 0.81
N GLU A 101 29.81 3.80 0.62
CA GLU A 101 30.78 4.24 -0.38
C GLU A 101 30.24 4.01 -1.81
N ALA A 102 29.60 2.87 -2.05
CA ALA A 102 28.92 2.61 -3.31
C ALA A 102 27.78 3.59 -3.58
N LEU A 103 27.01 4.00 -2.55
CA LEU A 103 25.96 5.02 -2.67
C LEU A 103 26.52 6.41 -3.01
N LYS A 104 27.72 6.78 -2.52
CA LYS A 104 28.36 8.03 -2.96
C LYS A 104 28.71 8.00 -4.45
N GLN A 105 29.15 6.86 -4.95
CA GLN A 105 29.53 6.68 -6.35
C GLN A 105 28.31 6.51 -7.27
N HIS A 106 27.26 5.87 -6.77
CA HIS A 106 26.03 5.55 -7.50
C HIS A 106 24.78 6.00 -6.70
N PRO A 107 24.57 7.31 -6.52
CA PRO A 107 23.56 7.86 -5.61
C PRO A 107 22.12 7.60 -6.01
N ASN A 108 21.85 7.11 -7.23
CA ASN A 108 20.51 6.81 -7.71
C ASN A 108 20.30 5.30 -7.97
N ASN A 109 21.21 4.44 -7.50
CA ASN A 109 21.05 3.00 -7.65
C ASN A 109 20.04 2.48 -6.63
N ALA A 110 18.85 2.10 -7.12
CA ALA A 110 17.75 1.62 -6.28
C ALA A 110 18.13 0.41 -5.41
N ASP A 111 18.90 -0.54 -5.94
CA ASP A 111 19.30 -1.71 -5.15
C ASP A 111 20.24 -1.33 -3.99
N LEU A 112 21.15 -0.36 -4.19
CA LEU A 112 22.01 0.12 -3.10
C LEU A 112 21.22 0.82 -1.99
N HIS A 113 20.22 1.64 -2.35
CA HIS A 113 19.30 2.23 -1.37
C HIS A 113 18.49 1.16 -0.64
N GLY A 114 18.02 0.14 -1.36
CA GLY A 114 17.37 -1.02 -0.74
C GLY A 114 18.27 -1.74 0.27
N LEU A 115 19.55 -1.97 -0.08
CA LEU A 115 20.52 -2.58 0.84
C LEU A 115 20.82 -1.70 2.05
N ASN A 116 20.94 -0.38 1.89
CA ASN A 116 21.14 0.54 2.99
C ASN A 116 19.94 0.56 3.94
N ALA A 117 18.72 0.62 3.40
CA ALA A 117 17.49 0.53 4.20
C ALA A 117 17.42 -0.77 5.02
N ILE A 118 17.86 -1.91 4.47
CA ILE A 118 17.93 -3.20 5.18
C ILE A 118 18.90 -3.12 6.36
N LEU A 119 20.09 -2.54 6.17
CA LEU A 119 21.06 -2.38 7.23
C LEU A 119 20.53 -1.48 8.35
N VAL A 120 19.96 -0.32 8.01
CA VAL A 120 19.35 0.62 8.98
C VAL A 120 18.20 -0.04 9.75
N PHE A 121 17.33 -0.78 9.06
CA PHE A 121 16.24 -1.50 9.68
C PHE A 121 16.73 -2.55 10.69
N ASN A 122 17.71 -3.37 10.31
CA ASN A 122 18.25 -4.40 11.21
C ASN A 122 18.94 -3.79 12.42
N ASP A 123 19.69 -2.70 12.25
CA ASP A 123 20.31 -1.96 13.34
C ASP A 123 19.24 -1.43 14.32
N ALA A 124 18.12 -0.90 13.81
CA ALA A 124 17.00 -0.43 14.63
C ALA A 124 16.26 -1.55 15.36
N MET A 125 16.21 -2.76 14.79
CA MET A 125 15.59 -3.92 15.40
C MET A 125 16.47 -4.54 16.50
N GLN A 126 17.80 -4.44 16.38
CA GLN A 126 18.75 -4.94 17.37
C GLN A 126 19.03 -3.93 18.49
N ALA A 127 18.94 -2.63 18.20
CA ALA A 127 19.10 -1.60 19.22
C ALA A 127 17.92 -1.60 20.21
N GLY A 128 18.23 -1.60 21.52
CA GLY A 128 17.27 -1.33 22.60
C GLY A 128 16.83 0.14 22.68
N ALA A 129 16.72 0.80 21.53
CA ALA A 129 16.44 2.22 21.42
C ALA A 129 15.06 2.57 22.02
N THR A 130 14.93 3.78 22.56
CA THR A 130 13.65 4.30 23.04
C THR A 130 12.64 4.39 21.90
N ASP A 131 11.36 4.16 22.21
CA ASP A 131 10.30 4.03 21.21
C ASP A 131 10.20 5.20 20.22
N LEU A 132 10.51 6.43 20.66
CA LEU A 132 10.43 7.62 19.80
C LEU A 132 11.47 7.60 18.68
N SER A 133 12.73 7.36 19.03
CA SER A 133 13.83 7.25 18.07
C SER A 133 13.62 6.07 17.11
N LYS A 134 12.98 5.00 17.60
CA LYS A 134 12.70 3.81 16.80
C LYS A 134 11.66 4.06 15.71
N VAL A 135 10.60 4.83 15.99
CA VAL A 135 9.59 5.18 14.96
C VAL A 135 10.24 5.93 13.81
N ASP A 136 11.06 6.95 14.10
CA ASP A 136 11.70 7.78 13.06
C ASP A 136 12.66 6.98 12.19
N VAL A 137 13.47 6.10 12.81
CA VAL A 137 14.43 5.25 12.07
C VAL A 137 13.69 4.23 11.20
N LEU A 138 12.63 3.59 11.72
CA LEU A 138 11.82 2.66 10.95
C LEU A 138 11.06 3.37 9.81
N HIS A 139 10.58 4.58 10.06
CA HIS A 139 9.98 5.44 9.04
C HIS A 139 10.99 5.71 7.92
N GLY A 140 12.19 6.20 8.25
CA GLY A 140 13.25 6.48 7.28
C GLY A 140 13.63 5.26 6.44
N ALA A 141 13.84 4.10 7.08
CA ALA A 141 14.15 2.86 6.36
C ALA A 141 13.01 2.41 5.43
N THR A 142 11.76 2.55 5.89
CA THR A 142 10.57 2.21 5.08
C THR A 142 10.44 3.15 3.87
N VAL A 143 10.69 4.44 4.05
CA VAL A 143 10.69 5.44 2.97
C VAL A 143 11.80 5.14 1.97
N GLU A 144 13.02 4.89 2.41
CA GLU A 144 14.17 4.61 1.54
C GLU A 144 13.96 3.35 0.69
N MET A 145 13.46 2.26 1.29
CA MET A 145 13.11 1.04 0.55
C MET A 145 11.92 1.26 -0.40
N GLY A 146 10.92 2.04 0.02
CA GLY A 146 9.78 2.40 -0.82
C GLY A 146 10.21 3.21 -2.04
N LEU A 147 11.13 4.16 -1.88
CA LEU A 147 11.75 4.91 -2.96
C LEU A 147 12.55 3.98 -3.89
N ALA A 148 13.33 3.04 -3.35
CA ALA A 148 14.03 2.05 -4.17
C ALA A 148 13.06 1.26 -5.07
N LEU A 149 11.92 0.82 -4.54
CA LEU A 149 10.88 0.12 -5.31
C LEU A 149 10.30 1.00 -6.44
N ASN A 150 10.05 2.29 -6.18
CA ASN A 150 9.56 3.24 -7.20
C ASN A 150 10.61 3.59 -8.28
N ASN A 151 11.90 3.35 -8.01
CA ASN A 151 13.00 3.77 -8.88
C ASN A 151 13.71 2.61 -9.58
N GLY A 152 12.96 1.55 -9.91
CA GLY A 152 13.48 0.41 -10.67
C GLY A 152 14.05 -0.71 -9.81
N GLY A 153 13.91 -0.65 -8.50
CA GLY A 153 14.25 -1.73 -7.57
C GLY A 153 13.12 -2.75 -7.34
N LEU A 154 12.14 -2.85 -8.24
CA LEU A 154 10.96 -3.71 -8.11
C LEU A 154 11.32 -5.20 -8.23
N SER A 155 11.86 -5.79 -7.16
CA SER A 155 12.21 -7.20 -7.06
C SER A 155 11.48 -7.89 -5.91
N LEU A 156 11.38 -9.21 -5.96
CA LEU A 156 10.82 -10.01 -4.86
C LEU A 156 11.64 -9.84 -3.57
N PHE A 157 12.97 -9.72 -3.71
CA PHE A 157 13.87 -9.43 -2.60
C PHE A 157 13.52 -8.12 -1.88
N ASN A 158 13.45 -7.00 -2.61
CA ASN A 158 13.15 -5.69 -2.04
C ASN A 158 11.71 -5.62 -1.52
N ALA A 159 10.76 -6.25 -2.22
CA ALA A 159 9.37 -6.32 -1.77
C ALA A 159 9.24 -7.05 -0.42
N ASN A 160 9.92 -8.19 -0.24
CA ASN A 160 9.93 -8.92 1.05
C ASN A 160 10.44 -8.04 2.19
N TRP A 161 11.54 -7.33 1.97
CA TRP A 161 12.12 -6.44 2.98
C TRP A 161 11.24 -5.24 3.27
N PHE A 162 10.66 -4.61 2.24
CA PHE A 162 9.68 -3.56 2.41
C PHE A 162 8.52 -4.03 3.28
N MET A 163 7.99 -5.24 3.04
CA MET A 163 6.89 -5.76 3.85
C MET A 163 7.26 -5.90 5.33
N ALA A 164 8.47 -6.35 5.63
CA ALA A 164 8.96 -6.47 7.01
C ALA A 164 9.14 -5.10 7.67
N MET A 165 9.71 -4.13 6.95
CA MET A 165 9.88 -2.75 7.41
C MET A 165 8.54 -2.07 7.66
N TYR A 166 7.64 -2.09 6.66
CA TYR A 166 6.33 -1.45 6.72
C TYR A 166 5.47 -2.00 7.87
N THR A 167 5.45 -3.32 8.06
CA THR A 167 4.63 -3.91 9.13
C THR A 167 5.22 -3.71 10.52
N SER A 168 6.55 -3.64 10.64
CA SER A 168 7.22 -3.24 11.89
C SER A 168 6.96 -1.76 12.19
N PHE A 169 7.09 -0.89 11.20
CA PHE A 169 6.80 0.53 11.31
C PHE A 169 5.35 0.77 11.76
N LEU A 170 4.36 0.19 11.10
CA LEU A 170 2.95 0.31 11.49
C LEU A 170 2.68 -0.16 12.93
N ALA A 171 3.36 -1.21 13.38
CA ALA A 171 3.21 -1.71 14.75
C ALA A 171 3.73 -0.68 15.77
N VAL A 172 4.98 -0.22 15.62
CA VAL A 172 5.59 0.74 16.54
C VAL A 172 4.88 2.09 16.48
N HIS A 173 4.50 2.55 15.29
CA HIS A 173 3.70 3.75 15.07
C HIS A 173 2.33 3.64 15.77
N GLY A 174 1.62 2.52 15.56
CA GLY A 174 0.33 2.28 16.22
C GLY A 174 0.40 2.29 17.74
N ASP A 175 1.45 1.69 18.33
CA ASP A 175 1.66 1.72 19.78
C ASP A 175 2.01 3.12 20.29
N ARG A 176 2.72 3.92 19.49
CA ARG A 176 2.97 5.32 19.81
C ARG A 176 1.70 6.16 19.75
N VAL A 177 0.87 6.00 18.72
CA VAL A 177 -0.44 6.65 18.58
C VAL A 177 -1.32 6.32 19.79
N LYS A 178 -1.40 5.05 20.22
CA LYS A 178 -2.16 4.66 21.41
C LYS A 178 -1.69 5.39 22.68
N ARG A 179 -0.38 5.49 22.89
CA ARG A 179 0.19 6.17 24.06
C ARG A 179 -0.12 7.67 24.06
N LEU A 180 0.08 8.34 22.93
CA LEU A 180 -0.25 9.77 22.78
C LEU A 180 -1.76 10.03 22.95
N ASN A 181 -2.60 9.13 22.43
CA ASN A 181 -4.05 9.20 22.63
C ASN A 181 -4.42 9.06 24.12
N HIS A 182 -3.76 8.17 24.87
CA HIS A 182 -3.97 8.05 26.31
C HIS A 182 -3.46 9.28 27.10
N GLN A 183 -2.27 9.78 26.77
CA GLN A 183 -1.69 10.98 27.39
C GLN A 183 -2.57 12.22 27.18
N SER A 184 -3.27 12.32 26.04
CA SER A 184 -4.16 13.44 25.70
C SER A 184 -5.61 13.30 26.22
N GLN A 185 -5.94 12.27 27.01
CA GLN A 185 -7.32 12.06 27.50
C GLN A 185 -7.78 13.14 28.50
N GLY A 186 -6.88 13.61 29.37
CA GLY A 186 -7.17 14.59 30.42
C GLY A 186 -6.96 16.06 30.01
N GLU A 187 -6.36 16.30 28.85
CA GLU A 187 -6.04 17.65 28.37
C GLU A 187 -7.28 18.38 27.88
N ARG A 188 -7.43 19.65 28.29
CA ARG A 188 -8.57 20.52 27.92
C ARG A 188 -8.25 21.45 26.75
N ASP A 189 -7.01 21.48 26.30
CA ASP A 189 -6.59 22.35 25.20
C ASP A 189 -7.35 21.99 23.90
N PRO A 190 -7.98 22.96 23.22
CA PRO A 190 -8.78 22.71 22.02
C PRO A 190 -7.97 22.08 20.88
N GLU A 191 -6.69 22.44 20.74
CA GLU A 191 -5.83 21.91 19.68
C GLU A 191 -5.45 20.45 19.99
N VAL A 192 -5.14 20.15 21.25
CA VAL A 192 -4.95 18.76 21.70
C VAL A 192 -6.21 17.92 21.45
N HIS A 193 -7.41 18.46 21.73
CA HIS A 193 -8.66 17.77 21.43
C HIS A 193 -8.89 17.52 19.93
N ARG A 194 -8.57 18.49 19.07
CA ARG A 194 -8.64 18.33 17.61
C ARG A 194 -7.71 17.22 17.14
N LEU A 195 -6.43 17.31 17.52
CA LEU A 195 -5.39 16.35 17.16
C LEU A 195 -5.67 14.95 17.71
N ARG A 196 -6.30 14.84 18.89
CA ARG A 196 -6.74 13.55 19.45
C ARG A 196 -7.78 12.86 18.58
N LYS A 197 -8.70 13.58 17.93
CA LYS A 197 -9.64 12.97 16.98
C LYS A 197 -8.90 12.37 15.79
N GLU A 198 -7.91 13.08 15.27
CA GLU A 198 -7.04 12.60 14.18
C GLU A 198 -6.24 11.36 14.60
N LEU A 199 -5.68 11.34 15.81
CA LEU A 199 -5.02 10.14 16.36
C LEU A 199 -5.95 8.92 16.43
N ASN A 200 -7.22 9.12 16.77
CA ASN A 200 -8.19 8.02 16.82
C ASN A 200 -8.51 7.50 15.40
N HIS A 201 -8.58 8.38 14.40
CA HIS A 201 -8.71 7.96 13.01
C HIS A 201 -7.49 7.14 12.59
N ASP A 202 -6.28 7.63 12.86
CA ASP A 202 -5.03 6.93 12.55
C ASP A 202 -4.96 5.56 13.23
N LEU A 203 -5.34 5.46 14.51
CA LEU A 203 -5.36 4.19 15.23
C LEU A 203 -6.27 3.14 14.56
N ASN A 204 -7.44 3.57 14.10
CA ASN A 204 -8.37 2.69 13.38
C ASN A 204 -7.80 2.33 12.00
N MET A 205 -7.22 3.30 11.28
CA MET A 205 -6.59 3.06 9.97
C MET A 205 -5.40 2.09 10.07
N VAL A 206 -4.56 2.17 11.13
CA VAL A 206 -3.46 1.21 11.36
C VAL A 206 -3.97 -0.23 11.42
N ARG A 207 -5.15 -0.49 12.01
CA ARG A 207 -5.73 -1.84 12.05
C ARG A 207 -6.04 -2.36 10.65
N HIS A 208 -6.62 -1.50 9.80
CA HIS A 208 -6.91 -1.85 8.41
C HIS A 208 -5.63 -2.05 7.59
N LEU A 209 -4.62 -1.18 7.75
CA LEU A 209 -3.35 -1.32 7.04
C LEU A 209 -2.55 -2.56 7.49
N ASN A 210 -2.78 -3.05 8.71
CA ASN A 210 -2.17 -4.29 9.19
C ASN A 210 -2.70 -5.56 8.49
N ILE A 211 -3.81 -5.50 7.73
CA ILE A 211 -4.32 -6.65 6.94
C ILE A 211 -3.28 -7.18 5.95
N VAL A 212 -2.34 -6.33 5.57
CA VAL A 212 -1.21 -6.65 4.72
C VAL A 212 -0.36 -7.79 5.29
N LYS A 213 -0.32 -7.98 6.62
CA LYS A 213 0.32 -9.14 7.28
C LYS A 213 -0.30 -10.47 6.84
N ASP A 214 -1.62 -10.54 6.68
CA ASP A 214 -2.28 -11.77 6.22
C ASP A 214 -1.93 -12.08 4.76
N ARG A 215 -1.68 -11.04 3.95
CA ARG A 215 -1.26 -11.16 2.56
C ARG A 215 0.21 -11.56 2.40
N GLN A 216 1.05 -11.34 3.40
CA GLN A 216 2.46 -11.81 3.39
C GLN A 216 2.57 -13.34 3.28
N LYS A 217 1.55 -14.11 3.69
CA LYS A 217 1.54 -15.58 3.51
C LYS A 217 1.65 -15.97 2.03
N GLY A 218 1.00 -15.23 1.14
CA GLY A 218 1.12 -15.42 -0.31
C GLY A 218 2.53 -15.12 -0.82
N LEU A 219 3.15 -14.06 -0.31
CA LEU A 219 4.52 -13.70 -0.64
C LEU A 219 5.53 -14.78 -0.22
N LYS A 220 5.35 -15.41 0.96
CA LYS A 220 6.18 -16.54 1.40
C LYS A 220 6.14 -17.72 0.44
N ARG A 221 4.97 -18.04 -0.13
CA ARG A 221 4.83 -19.12 -1.12
C ARG A 221 5.62 -18.81 -2.40
N ILE A 222 5.52 -17.56 -2.87
CA ILE A 222 6.22 -17.09 -4.07
C ILE A 222 7.71 -16.99 -3.83
N ASN A 223 8.12 -16.55 -2.64
CA ASN A 223 9.51 -16.55 -2.22
C ASN A 223 10.10 -17.96 -2.33
N LYS A 224 9.43 -18.99 -1.79
CA LYS A 224 9.87 -20.38 -1.93
C LYS A 224 9.95 -20.85 -3.39
N LEU A 225 8.98 -20.45 -4.23
CA LEU A 225 8.96 -20.83 -5.65
C LEU A 225 10.12 -20.23 -6.44
N PHE A 226 10.50 -18.99 -6.14
CA PHE A 226 11.52 -18.25 -6.86
C PHE A 226 12.88 -18.19 -6.15
N GLN A 227 13.00 -18.81 -4.98
CA GLN A 227 14.26 -18.86 -4.24
C GLN A 227 15.34 -19.52 -5.10
N GLY A 228 16.47 -18.83 -5.28
CA GLY A 228 17.56 -19.28 -6.16
C GLY A 228 17.35 -19.01 -7.65
N SER A 229 16.19 -18.49 -8.07
CA SER A 229 15.96 -18.02 -9.44
C SER A 229 16.39 -16.57 -9.62
N GLY A 230 16.68 -16.16 -10.86
CA GLY A 230 16.95 -14.76 -11.19
C GLY A 230 15.80 -13.82 -10.83
N LEU A 231 14.55 -14.28 -10.91
CA LEU A 231 13.36 -13.49 -10.58
C LEU A 231 13.26 -13.09 -9.11
N PHE A 232 14.03 -13.73 -8.22
CA PHE A 232 14.11 -13.30 -6.83
C PHE A 232 14.83 -11.96 -6.69
N ILE A 233 15.90 -11.79 -7.47
CA ILE A 233 16.91 -10.74 -7.29
C ILE A 233 16.72 -9.62 -8.31
N TYR A 234 16.48 -9.97 -9.56
CA TYR A 234 16.43 -9.01 -10.65
C TYR A 234 15.10 -8.25 -10.64
N PRO A 235 15.13 -6.92 -10.81
CA PRO A 235 13.92 -6.13 -10.93
C PRO A 235 13.07 -6.54 -12.13
N LEU A 236 11.74 -6.45 -11.95
CA LEU A 236 10.79 -6.53 -13.05
C LEU A 236 10.79 -5.20 -13.80
N ASP A 237 11.15 -5.25 -15.08
CA ASP A 237 11.07 -4.10 -15.97
C ASP A 237 10.01 -4.29 -17.05
N LYS A 238 9.64 -3.19 -17.70
CA LYS A 238 8.62 -3.17 -18.76
C LYS A 238 8.98 -4.07 -19.95
N VAL A 239 10.27 -4.23 -20.25
CA VAL A 239 10.72 -5.03 -21.39
C VAL A 239 10.51 -6.52 -21.11
N LEU A 240 10.92 -6.98 -19.93
CA LEU A 240 10.73 -8.36 -19.48
C LEU A 240 9.24 -8.70 -19.39
N VAL A 241 8.43 -7.82 -18.80
CA VAL A 241 6.97 -8.00 -18.70
C VAL A 241 6.33 -8.03 -20.10
N GLY A 242 6.73 -7.14 -21.01
CA GLY A 242 6.24 -7.15 -22.39
C GLY A 242 6.57 -8.44 -23.13
N LYS A 243 7.82 -8.92 -23.02
CA LYS A 243 8.24 -10.22 -23.59
C LYS A 243 7.44 -11.38 -22.98
N ALA A 244 7.21 -11.35 -21.67
CA ALA A 244 6.42 -12.39 -20.98
C ALA A 244 4.96 -12.40 -21.44
N ALA A 245 4.33 -11.23 -21.57
CA ALA A 245 2.96 -11.13 -22.06
C ALA A 245 2.83 -11.64 -23.50
N GLN A 246 3.80 -11.32 -24.38
CA GLN A 246 3.78 -11.82 -25.75
C GLN A 246 3.98 -13.35 -25.82
N ALA A 247 4.91 -13.90 -25.04
CA ALA A 247 5.11 -15.34 -24.96
C ALA A 247 3.86 -16.06 -24.41
N TYR A 248 3.17 -15.45 -23.43
CA TYR A 248 1.92 -15.95 -22.88
C TYR A 248 0.82 -16.03 -23.96
N LEU A 249 0.70 -15.01 -24.82
CA LEU A 249 -0.26 -15.05 -25.92
C LEU A 249 0.03 -16.16 -26.93
N ASN A 250 1.31 -16.38 -27.24
CA ASN A 250 1.72 -17.30 -28.30
C ASN A 250 1.69 -18.79 -27.87
N GLY A 251 1.93 -19.08 -26.58
CA GLY A 251 2.07 -20.46 -26.10
C GLY A 251 1.46 -20.73 -24.72
N GLY A 252 0.62 -19.83 -24.23
CA GLY A 252 -0.02 -19.93 -22.91
C GLY A 252 0.95 -19.75 -21.74
N LYS A 253 0.47 -20.05 -20.53
CA LYS A 253 1.21 -19.84 -19.26
C LYS A 253 2.54 -20.59 -19.15
N ASP A 254 2.66 -21.70 -19.87
CA ASP A 254 3.81 -22.60 -19.82
C ASP A 254 4.86 -22.29 -20.90
N ALA A 255 4.60 -21.29 -21.76
CA ALA A 255 5.57 -20.85 -22.75
C ALA A 255 6.88 -20.39 -22.10
N VAL A 256 7.99 -20.82 -22.70
CA VAL A 256 9.34 -20.54 -22.21
C VAL A 256 9.92 -19.35 -22.96
N MET A 257 10.44 -18.39 -22.21
CA MET A 257 11.14 -17.21 -22.70
C MET A 257 12.66 -17.49 -22.80
N GLU A 258 13.41 -16.49 -23.25
CA GLU A 258 14.88 -16.47 -23.13
C GLU A 258 15.33 -16.81 -21.70
N ASN A 259 16.44 -17.55 -21.55
CA ASN A 259 16.98 -18.04 -20.27
C ASN A 259 16.14 -19.12 -19.56
N ASN A 260 15.32 -19.88 -20.31
CA ASN A 260 14.51 -20.99 -19.78
C ASN A 260 13.48 -20.55 -18.72
N LEU A 261 13.02 -19.30 -18.80
CA LEU A 261 12.08 -18.71 -17.86
C LEU A 261 10.64 -18.84 -18.37
N LYS A 262 9.75 -19.47 -17.60
CA LYS A 262 8.33 -19.54 -17.98
C LYS A 262 7.66 -18.16 -17.89
N CYS A 263 6.93 -17.76 -18.93
CA CYS A 263 6.25 -16.47 -18.96
C CYS A 263 5.18 -16.35 -17.86
N GLY A 264 4.47 -17.43 -17.56
CA GLY A 264 3.46 -17.47 -16.50
C GLY A 264 4.04 -17.12 -15.12
N HIS A 265 5.30 -17.48 -14.85
CA HIS A 265 5.98 -17.14 -13.61
C HIS A 265 6.26 -15.63 -13.47
N VAL A 266 6.69 -14.99 -14.56
CA VAL A 266 6.93 -13.54 -14.59
C VAL A 266 5.62 -12.78 -14.35
N MET A 267 4.57 -13.15 -15.08
CA MET A 267 3.25 -12.53 -14.94
C MET A 267 2.67 -12.76 -13.55
N GLN A 268 2.79 -13.99 -13.01
CA GLN A 268 2.33 -14.31 -11.66
C GLN A 268 3.06 -13.48 -10.60
N LEU A 269 4.39 -13.34 -10.70
CA LEU A 269 5.16 -12.52 -9.77
C LEU A 269 4.70 -11.06 -9.80
N LEU A 270 4.57 -10.49 -11.01
CA LEU A 270 4.13 -9.11 -11.21
C LEU A 270 2.74 -8.85 -10.59
N PHE A 271 1.75 -9.69 -10.90
CA PHE A 271 0.40 -9.52 -10.39
C PHE A 271 0.31 -9.73 -8.87
N VAL A 272 1.15 -10.58 -8.29
CA VAL A 272 1.16 -10.76 -6.83
C VAL A 272 1.81 -9.58 -6.13
N LEU A 273 2.90 -9.01 -6.67
CA LEU A 273 3.47 -7.77 -6.15
C LEU A 273 2.47 -6.62 -6.26
N ALA A 274 1.81 -6.46 -7.40
CA ALA A 274 0.79 -5.43 -7.59
C ALA A 274 -0.41 -5.62 -6.64
N THR A 275 -0.87 -6.86 -6.44
CA THR A 275 -1.93 -7.18 -5.48
C THR A 275 -1.49 -6.84 -4.05
N LEU A 276 -0.26 -7.14 -3.67
CA LEU A 276 0.27 -6.81 -2.36
C LEU A 276 0.32 -5.29 -2.14
N PHE A 277 0.89 -4.55 -3.10
CA PHE A 277 1.03 -3.10 -3.02
C PHE A 277 -0.28 -2.35 -3.16
N SER A 278 -1.30 -2.93 -3.80
CA SER A 278 -2.65 -2.33 -3.86
C SER A 278 -3.33 -2.16 -2.50
N ASN A 279 -2.80 -2.81 -1.45
CA ASN A 279 -3.26 -2.68 -0.08
C ASN A 279 -2.40 -1.68 0.74
N ILE A 280 -1.56 -0.88 0.08
CA ILE A 280 -0.61 0.04 0.70
C ILE A 280 -0.78 1.42 0.05
N PRO A 281 -1.42 2.41 0.70
CA PRO A 281 -1.84 3.66 0.05
C PRO A 281 -0.69 4.46 -0.56
N CYS A 282 0.48 4.45 0.10
CA CYS A 282 1.65 5.15 -0.41
C CYS A 282 2.17 4.61 -1.76
N PHE A 283 1.82 3.37 -2.13
CA PHE A 283 2.19 2.77 -3.42
C PHE A 283 1.16 2.92 -4.52
N ASN A 284 0.15 3.79 -4.37
CA ASN A 284 -0.85 3.95 -5.41
C ASN A 284 -0.28 4.29 -6.80
N LEU A 285 0.79 5.09 -6.86
CA LEU A 285 1.50 5.40 -8.10
C LEU A 285 2.30 4.21 -8.64
N LEU A 286 3.05 3.51 -7.78
CA LEU A 286 3.80 2.30 -8.16
C LEU A 286 2.87 1.22 -8.73
N VAL A 287 1.73 0.97 -8.08
CA VAL A 287 0.74 -0.01 -8.57
C VAL A 287 0.28 0.37 -9.97
N LYS A 288 -0.04 1.65 -10.20
CA LYS A 288 -0.42 2.13 -11.54
C LYS A 288 0.69 1.88 -12.56
N GLU A 289 1.92 2.29 -12.25
CA GLU A 289 3.08 2.08 -13.14
C GLU A 289 3.28 0.59 -13.45
N VAL A 290 3.12 -0.29 -12.47
CA VAL A 290 3.22 -1.76 -12.64
C VAL A 290 2.10 -2.31 -13.52
N LEU A 291 0.85 -1.86 -13.31
CA LEU A 291 -0.26 -2.28 -14.17
C LEU A 291 -0.09 -1.78 -15.61
N ASP A 292 0.49 -0.60 -15.81
CA ASP A 292 0.80 -0.03 -17.12
C ASP A 292 1.90 -0.80 -17.87
N MET A 293 2.69 -1.65 -17.19
CA MET A 293 3.64 -2.56 -17.83
C MET A 293 2.94 -3.73 -18.55
N VAL A 294 1.73 -4.10 -18.11
CA VAL A 294 1.00 -5.24 -18.66
C VAL A 294 0.10 -4.79 -19.82
N PRO A 295 0.23 -5.36 -21.01
CA PRO A 295 -0.67 -5.03 -22.11
C PRO A 295 -2.08 -5.60 -21.88
N GLU A 296 -3.11 -4.86 -22.31
CA GLU A 296 -4.53 -5.23 -22.15
C GLU A 296 -5.06 -6.07 -23.32
N ILE A 297 -4.27 -7.07 -23.69
CA ILE A 297 -4.49 -7.91 -24.88
C ILE A 297 -5.12 -9.26 -24.54
N HIS A 298 -5.16 -9.63 -23.26
CA HIS A 298 -5.72 -10.91 -22.79
C HIS A 298 -6.73 -10.66 -21.66
N ARG A 299 -7.88 -11.36 -21.72
CA ARG A 299 -8.96 -11.24 -20.72
C ARG A 299 -8.47 -11.43 -19.29
N ASP A 300 -7.63 -12.42 -19.04
CA ASP A 300 -7.11 -12.68 -17.68
C ASP A 300 -6.21 -11.56 -17.16
N PHE A 301 -5.46 -10.89 -18.04
CA PHE A 301 -4.64 -9.75 -17.63
C PHE A 301 -5.54 -8.57 -17.26
N LEU A 302 -6.56 -8.31 -18.08
CA LEU A 302 -7.55 -7.27 -17.82
C LEU A 302 -8.28 -7.53 -16.49
N LEU A 303 -8.76 -8.75 -16.26
CA LEU A 303 -9.47 -9.08 -15.02
C LEU A 303 -8.57 -9.00 -13.78
N GLN A 304 -7.31 -9.44 -13.87
CA GLN A 304 -6.35 -9.28 -12.77
C GLN A 304 -6.03 -7.82 -12.48
N LYS A 305 -5.83 -6.98 -13.52
CA LYS A 305 -5.71 -5.53 -13.36
C LYS A 305 -6.92 -4.94 -12.65
N ARG A 306 -8.13 -5.30 -13.09
CA ARG A 306 -9.38 -4.81 -12.50
C ARG A 306 -9.52 -5.22 -11.04
N MET A 307 -9.16 -6.45 -10.68
CA MET A 307 -9.12 -6.91 -9.29
C MET A 307 -8.14 -6.08 -8.43
N ILE A 308 -6.97 -5.74 -8.97
CA ILE A 308 -5.96 -4.92 -8.27
C ILE A 308 -6.45 -3.48 -8.08
N ILE A 309 -7.08 -2.89 -9.10
CA ILE A 309 -7.70 -1.56 -9.00
C ILE A 309 -8.83 -1.58 -7.96
N ALA A 310 -9.64 -2.63 -7.94
CA ALA A 310 -10.69 -2.79 -6.95
C ALA A 310 -10.15 -2.91 -5.52
N ASN A 311 -8.99 -3.55 -5.30
CA ASN A 311 -8.33 -3.57 -4.01
C ASN A 311 -7.97 -2.16 -3.54
N GLN A 312 -7.38 -1.33 -4.41
CA GLN A 312 -7.04 0.06 -4.07
C GLN A 312 -8.29 0.84 -3.70
N GLY A 313 -9.35 0.75 -4.51
CA GLY A 313 -10.59 1.46 -4.19
C GLY A 313 -11.27 0.93 -2.92
N THR A 314 -11.20 -0.37 -2.65
CA THR A 314 -11.70 -0.98 -1.39
C THR A 314 -10.96 -0.40 -0.19
N LEU A 315 -9.63 -0.26 -0.28
CA LEU A 315 -8.83 0.37 0.77
C LEU A 315 -9.19 1.86 0.91
N ASP A 316 -9.28 2.61 -0.19
CA ASP A 316 -9.68 4.02 -0.17
C ASP A 316 -11.05 4.21 0.49
N PHE A 317 -12.01 3.32 0.19
CA PHE A 317 -13.33 3.30 0.83
C PHE A 317 -13.21 3.14 2.35
N TYR A 318 -12.49 2.14 2.83
CA TYR A 318 -12.31 1.91 4.26
C TYR A 318 -11.61 3.08 4.97
N LEU A 319 -10.53 3.61 4.40
CA LEU A 319 -9.80 4.73 4.98
C LEU A 319 -10.67 5.99 5.05
N THR A 320 -11.48 6.23 4.03
CA THR A 320 -12.42 7.37 3.99
C THR A 320 -13.57 7.18 4.99
N PHE A 321 -14.10 5.97 5.09
CA PHE A 321 -15.15 5.61 6.05
C PHE A 321 -14.68 5.78 7.49
N VAL A 322 -13.47 5.32 7.82
CA VAL A 322 -12.85 5.49 9.16
C VAL A 322 -12.62 6.95 9.52
N ARG A 323 -12.38 7.82 8.54
CA ARG A 323 -12.27 9.27 8.73
C ARG A 323 -13.60 9.97 8.95
N SER A 324 -14.70 9.22 8.96
CA SER A 324 -16.07 9.74 9.10
C SER A 324 -16.51 10.67 7.96
N ASP A 325 -15.84 10.60 6.79
CA ASP A 325 -16.26 11.32 5.59
C ASP A 325 -17.28 10.48 4.81
N SER A 326 -18.52 10.54 5.27
CA SER A 326 -19.62 9.72 4.72
C SER A 326 -19.91 10.06 3.25
N GLU A 327 -19.73 11.32 2.84
CA GLU A 327 -19.97 11.74 1.46
C GLU A 327 -18.93 11.15 0.52
N ALA A 328 -17.64 11.33 0.84
CA ALA A 328 -16.57 10.77 0.02
C ALA A 328 -16.61 9.23 0.02
N ALA A 329 -16.92 8.60 1.17
CA ALA A 329 -17.09 7.15 1.25
C ALA A 329 -18.23 6.67 0.32
N ARG A 330 -19.36 7.38 0.29
CA ARG A 330 -20.48 7.09 -0.61
C ARG A 330 -20.09 7.23 -2.08
N VAL A 331 -19.36 8.29 -2.45
CA VAL A 331 -18.86 8.48 -3.83
C VAL A 331 -17.94 7.33 -4.25
N ILE A 332 -17.00 6.93 -3.38
CA ILE A 332 -16.10 5.81 -3.66
C ILE A 332 -16.88 4.49 -3.80
N ALA A 333 -17.84 4.25 -2.90
CA ALA A 333 -18.69 3.05 -2.95
C ALA A 333 -19.55 3.02 -4.23
N ASN A 334 -20.12 4.14 -4.67
CA ASN A 334 -20.82 4.23 -5.96
C ASN A 334 -19.91 3.83 -7.11
N ARG A 335 -18.71 4.44 -7.18
CA ARG A 335 -17.74 4.18 -8.24
C ARG A 335 -17.32 2.72 -8.27
N LEU A 336 -17.03 2.12 -7.11
CA LEU A 336 -16.66 0.71 -7.00
C LEU A 336 -17.79 -0.23 -7.41
N PHE A 337 -19.02 0.05 -6.98
CA PHE A 337 -20.18 -0.77 -7.33
C PHE A 337 -20.39 -0.78 -8.85
N THR A 338 -20.38 0.40 -9.49
CA THR A 338 -20.46 0.52 -10.95
C THR A 338 -19.30 -0.19 -11.64
N PHE A 339 -18.07 -0.02 -11.13
CA PHE A 339 -16.89 -0.70 -11.68
C PHE A 339 -17.02 -2.23 -11.65
N HIS A 340 -17.56 -2.80 -10.57
CA HIS A 340 -17.81 -4.24 -10.47
C HIS A 340 -18.93 -4.69 -11.40
N GLN A 341 -20.02 -3.93 -11.47
CA GLN A 341 -21.11 -4.18 -12.39
C GLN A 341 -20.62 -4.24 -13.85
N GLU A 342 -19.88 -3.22 -14.30
CA GLU A 342 -19.31 -3.18 -15.65
C GLU A 342 -18.40 -4.39 -15.91
N THR A 343 -17.59 -4.76 -14.92
CA THR A 343 -16.71 -5.94 -15.03
C THR A 343 -17.53 -7.21 -15.26
N ILE A 344 -18.61 -7.37 -14.50
CA ILE A 344 -19.50 -8.53 -14.59
C ILE A 344 -20.19 -8.55 -15.95
N GLU A 345 -20.81 -7.44 -16.35
CA GLU A 345 -21.60 -7.32 -17.56
C GLU A 345 -20.76 -7.49 -18.83
N GLN A 346 -19.54 -6.94 -18.87
CA GLN A 346 -18.70 -6.97 -20.06
C GLN A 346 -17.88 -8.27 -20.20
N PHE A 347 -17.44 -8.88 -19.09
CA PHE A 347 -16.42 -9.94 -19.15
C PHE A 347 -16.81 -11.28 -18.50
N LEU A 348 -17.86 -11.32 -17.68
CA LEU A 348 -18.14 -12.47 -16.79
C LEU A 348 -19.58 -13.01 -16.88
N LYS A 349 -20.51 -12.27 -17.50
CA LYS A 349 -21.95 -12.58 -17.49
C LYS A 349 -22.27 -14.03 -17.84
N GLU A 350 -21.56 -14.60 -18.82
CA GLU A 350 -21.80 -15.95 -19.36
C GLU A 350 -20.59 -16.87 -19.21
N THR A 351 -19.53 -16.44 -18.50
CA THR A 351 -18.31 -17.25 -18.35
C THR A 351 -18.39 -18.20 -17.17
N LEU A 352 -17.72 -19.35 -17.29
CA LEU A 352 -17.41 -20.24 -16.17
C LEU A 352 -16.32 -19.60 -15.31
N LEU A 353 -16.56 -19.46 -14.01
CA LEU A 353 -15.63 -18.79 -13.09
C LEU A 353 -14.66 -19.82 -12.51
N GLN A 354 -13.44 -19.85 -13.03
CA GLN A 354 -12.42 -20.83 -12.65
C GLN A 354 -11.33 -20.22 -11.77
N ASN A 355 -11.09 -18.91 -11.91
CA ASN A 355 -10.02 -18.20 -11.24
C ASN A 355 -10.54 -17.19 -10.20
N PRO A 356 -9.77 -16.91 -9.13
CA PRO A 356 -10.20 -15.98 -8.08
C PRO A 356 -10.63 -14.59 -8.58
N TRP A 357 -9.92 -14.04 -9.57
CA TRP A 357 -10.23 -12.72 -10.15
C TRP A 357 -11.53 -12.69 -10.97
N GLU A 358 -12.10 -13.85 -11.31
CA GLU A 358 -13.39 -13.95 -12.00
C GLU A 358 -14.57 -13.95 -11.02
N ALA A 359 -14.39 -14.50 -9.82
CA ALA A 359 -15.40 -14.45 -8.77
C ALA A 359 -15.36 -13.14 -7.96
N ASP A 360 -14.19 -12.49 -7.89
CA ASP A 360 -13.96 -11.30 -7.07
C ASP A 360 -14.97 -10.15 -7.32
N PRO A 361 -15.33 -9.77 -8.56
CA PRO A 361 -16.29 -8.68 -8.79
C PRO A 361 -17.68 -8.94 -8.20
N PHE A 362 -18.16 -10.18 -8.28
CA PHE A 362 -19.46 -10.59 -7.72
C PHE A 362 -19.43 -10.49 -6.19
N LEU A 363 -18.38 -11.03 -5.57
CA LEU A 363 -18.22 -11.03 -4.12
C LEU A 363 -18.02 -9.61 -3.57
N ARG A 364 -17.23 -8.77 -4.24
CA ARG A 364 -17.00 -7.38 -3.81
C ARG A 364 -18.23 -6.51 -3.95
N ALA A 365 -19.06 -6.72 -4.98
CA ALA A 365 -20.32 -6.01 -5.07
C ALA A 365 -21.22 -6.31 -3.85
N GLY A 366 -21.31 -7.57 -3.42
CA GLY A 366 -22.08 -7.97 -2.23
C GLY A 366 -21.49 -7.45 -0.92
N TRP A 367 -20.18 -7.58 -0.78
CA TRP A 367 -19.47 -7.01 0.36
C TRP A 367 -19.69 -5.49 0.46
N LEU A 368 -19.62 -4.78 -0.66
CA LEU A 368 -19.81 -3.33 -0.67
C LEU A 368 -21.23 -2.93 -0.28
N VAL A 369 -22.27 -3.64 -0.76
CA VAL A 369 -23.67 -3.39 -0.33
C VAL A 369 -23.82 -3.54 1.17
N LYS A 370 -23.22 -4.59 1.74
CA LYS A 370 -23.23 -4.82 3.19
C LYS A 370 -22.52 -3.69 3.95
N ASP A 371 -21.27 -3.40 3.61
CA ASP A 371 -20.43 -2.49 4.38
C ASP A 371 -20.78 -1.00 4.16
N SER A 372 -21.56 -0.70 3.12
CA SER A 372 -21.98 0.68 2.81
C SER A 372 -23.46 0.94 3.09
N GLN A 373 -24.20 0.02 3.72
CA GLN A 373 -25.64 0.13 3.94
C GLN A 373 -26.08 1.46 4.59
N ASP A 374 -25.31 1.95 5.57
CA ASP A 374 -25.62 3.18 6.32
C ASP A 374 -25.36 4.47 5.53
N LEU A 375 -24.77 4.36 4.32
CA LEU A 375 -24.46 5.50 3.45
C LEU A 375 -25.59 5.81 2.44
N TYR A 376 -26.60 4.95 2.33
CA TYR A 376 -27.65 5.07 1.31
C TYR A 376 -29.05 5.19 1.90
N LYS A 377 -29.93 5.82 1.13
CA LYS A 377 -31.38 5.74 1.39
C LYS A 377 -31.87 4.32 1.16
N THR A 378 -32.90 3.90 1.89
CA THR A 378 -33.46 2.54 1.84
C THR A 378 -33.76 2.08 0.42
N ASP A 379 -34.43 2.89 -0.40
CA ASP A 379 -34.76 2.49 -1.79
C ASP A 379 -33.51 2.24 -2.64
N GLN A 380 -32.48 3.08 -2.50
CA GLN A 380 -31.22 2.93 -3.21
C GLN A 380 -30.46 1.68 -2.75
N LEU A 381 -30.51 1.40 -1.45
CA LEU A 381 -29.92 0.19 -0.87
C LEU A 381 -30.64 -1.06 -1.38
N MET A 382 -31.97 -1.09 -1.36
CA MET A 382 -32.77 -2.23 -1.83
C MET A 382 -32.52 -2.54 -3.29
N LEU A 383 -32.44 -1.53 -4.17
CA LEU A 383 -32.08 -1.72 -5.58
C LEU A 383 -30.75 -2.45 -5.75
N ARG A 384 -29.75 -2.15 -4.90
CA ARG A 384 -28.46 -2.85 -4.93
C ARG A 384 -28.56 -4.26 -4.40
N VAL A 385 -29.30 -4.47 -3.31
CA VAL A 385 -29.54 -5.80 -2.74
C VAL A 385 -30.20 -6.71 -3.77
N GLU A 386 -31.24 -6.23 -4.46
CA GLU A 386 -31.92 -6.93 -5.55
C GLU A 386 -30.98 -7.25 -6.70
N LYS A 387 -30.11 -6.31 -7.08
CA LYS A 387 -29.15 -6.51 -8.16
C LYS A 387 -28.05 -7.54 -7.82
N VAL A 388 -27.55 -7.51 -6.59
CA VAL A 388 -26.44 -8.38 -6.17
C VAL A 388 -26.89 -9.79 -5.80
N THR A 389 -28.14 -9.98 -5.35
CA THR A 389 -28.62 -11.31 -4.94
C THR A 389 -28.48 -12.36 -6.07
N PRO A 390 -28.89 -12.10 -7.33
CA PRO A 390 -28.65 -13.01 -8.45
C PRO A 390 -27.16 -13.24 -8.74
N TRP A 391 -26.32 -12.21 -8.58
CA TRP A 391 -24.87 -12.31 -8.78
C TRP A 391 -24.22 -13.27 -7.78
N LEU A 392 -24.61 -13.21 -6.50
CA LEU A 392 -24.12 -14.15 -5.49
C LEU A 392 -24.59 -15.57 -5.76
N ARG A 393 -25.82 -15.76 -6.28
CA ARG A 393 -26.30 -17.08 -6.71
C ARG A 393 -25.47 -17.70 -7.83
N ILE A 394 -24.96 -16.90 -8.77
CA ILE A 394 -24.03 -17.37 -9.81
C ILE A 394 -22.75 -17.94 -9.17
N VAL A 395 -22.21 -17.27 -8.15
CA VAL A 395 -21.00 -17.70 -7.43
C VAL A 395 -21.25 -18.94 -6.56
N MET A 396 -22.47 -19.11 -6.03
CA MET A 396 -22.86 -20.30 -5.27
C MET A 396 -23.20 -21.50 -6.16
N GLY A 397 -23.53 -21.27 -7.43
CA GLY A 397 -23.95 -22.31 -8.36
C GLY A 397 -22.80 -23.03 -9.06
N GLU A 398 -23.15 -23.95 -9.96
CA GLU A 398 -22.22 -24.80 -10.71
C GLU A 398 -21.28 -24.01 -11.64
N ARG A 399 -21.62 -22.75 -11.94
CA ARG A 399 -20.80 -21.85 -12.74
C ARG A 399 -19.52 -21.39 -12.03
N CYS A 400 -19.37 -21.62 -10.73
CA CYS A 400 -18.17 -21.22 -9.99
C CYS A 400 -17.39 -22.43 -9.47
N GLN A 401 -16.14 -22.54 -9.92
CA GLN A 401 -15.19 -23.57 -9.51
C GLN A 401 -14.10 -23.02 -8.57
N VAL A 402 -14.22 -21.75 -8.17
CA VAL A 402 -13.25 -21.08 -7.30
C VAL A 402 -13.43 -21.57 -5.86
N LYS A 403 -12.43 -22.27 -5.33
CA LYS A 403 -12.44 -22.80 -3.96
C LYS A 403 -12.71 -21.69 -2.93
N GLY A 404 -13.72 -21.90 -2.10
CA GLY A 404 -14.12 -20.99 -1.02
C GLY A 404 -15.03 -19.82 -1.43
N ALA A 405 -15.19 -19.56 -2.74
CA ALA A 405 -16.04 -18.48 -3.23
C ALA A 405 -17.53 -18.71 -2.90
N GLY A 406 -18.02 -19.94 -3.03
CA GLY A 406 -19.40 -20.29 -2.67
C GLY A 406 -19.73 -20.06 -1.20
N GLN A 407 -18.79 -20.34 -0.28
CA GLN A 407 -18.97 -20.06 1.15
C GLN A 407 -19.05 -18.56 1.43
N ALA A 408 -18.16 -17.77 0.80
CA ALA A 408 -18.19 -16.31 0.91
C ALA A 408 -19.50 -15.72 0.34
N ALA A 409 -19.95 -16.21 -0.81
CA ALA A 409 -21.20 -15.79 -1.43
C ALA A 409 -22.43 -16.17 -0.59
N SER A 410 -22.42 -17.34 0.06
CA SER A 410 -23.48 -17.75 0.98
C SER A 410 -23.56 -16.84 2.20
N ALA A 411 -22.42 -16.46 2.79
CA ALA A 411 -22.40 -15.52 3.91
C ALA A 411 -22.94 -14.14 3.50
N LEU A 412 -22.53 -13.64 2.34
CA LEU A 412 -23.05 -12.37 1.81
C LEU A 412 -24.55 -12.46 1.46
N THR A 413 -25.03 -13.60 0.98
CA THR A 413 -26.47 -13.81 0.71
C THR A 413 -27.29 -13.72 2.00
N TYR A 414 -26.78 -14.30 3.09
CA TYR A 414 -27.40 -14.14 4.41
C TYR A 414 -27.40 -12.67 4.87
N ASP A 415 -26.30 -11.94 4.65
CA ASP A 415 -26.26 -10.49 4.95
C ASP A 415 -27.29 -9.71 4.12
N MET A 416 -27.47 -10.04 2.83
CA MET A 416 -28.50 -9.43 1.98
C MET A 416 -29.92 -9.68 2.51
N GLN A 417 -30.20 -10.90 3.00
CA GLN A 417 -31.49 -11.22 3.62
C GLN A 417 -31.73 -10.45 4.91
N LYS A 418 -30.70 -10.33 5.75
CA LYS A 418 -30.77 -9.53 6.99
C LYS A 418 -31.04 -8.06 6.71
N ILE A 419 -30.41 -7.50 5.69
CA ILE A 419 -30.64 -6.12 5.25
C ILE A 419 -32.10 -5.92 4.82
N ARG A 420 -32.68 -6.85 4.04
CA ARG A 420 -34.10 -6.79 3.66
C ARG A 420 -35.03 -6.81 4.87
N ALA A 421 -34.83 -7.79 5.77
CA ALA A 421 -35.64 -7.93 6.97
C ALA A 421 -35.59 -6.67 7.85
N ASN A 422 -34.42 -6.06 8.02
CA ASN A 422 -34.25 -4.82 8.80
C ASN A 422 -34.99 -3.61 8.20
N HIS A 423 -35.28 -3.64 6.90
CA HIS A 423 -35.96 -2.55 6.18
C HIS A 423 -37.41 -2.90 5.78
N GLY A 424 -37.96 -4.02 6.28
CA GLY A 424 -39.35 -4.40 6.07
C GLY A 424 -39.66 -5.05 4.72
N PHE A 425 -38.67 -5.69 4.08
CA PHE A 425 -38.78 -6.39 2.79
C PHE A 425 -38.56 -7.90 2.88
#